data_AF-A0A537SIZ2-F1
#
_entry.id   AF-A0A537SIZ2-F1
#
_cell.length_a   1.000
_cell.length_b   1.000
_cell.length_c   1.000
_cell.angle_alpha   90.00
_cell.angle_beta   90.00
_cell.angle_gamma   90.00
#
_symmetry.space_group_name_H-M   'P 1'
#
loop_
_entity.id
_entity.type
_entity.pdbx_description
1 polymer ?
#
loop_
_entity_poly.entity_id
_entity_poly.type
_entity_poly.pdbx_seq_one_letter_code
_entity_poly.pdbx_strand_id
1 'polypeptide(L)'
;MNEAKTVAIIGAGPVGLAATAHVLERGLTPIVLEAGDTAGHSVRQWGHVQLFSPWEYNIDGAAARLLASIGWNSPEPDQYPTGSELVERYLEPLATKTVLANHI
;
A
#
# COMPACT_ATOMS: atom_id res chain seq x y z
N MET A 1 -1.02 -9.92 -29.61
CA MET A 1 -1.23 -9.76 -28.16
C MET A 1 -0.22 -8.72 -27.71
N ASN A 2 -0.63 -7.59 -27.14
CA ASN A 2 0.34 -6.66 -26.57
C ASN A 2 0.92 -7.31 -25.33
N GLU A 3 2.24 -7.47 -25.28
CA GLU A 3 2.96 -7.81 -24.05
C GLU A 3 2.54 -6.81 -22.96
N ALA A 4 2.15 -7.33 -21.79
CA ALA A 4 1.88 -6.48 -20.65
C ALA A 4 3.17 -5.71 -20.30
N LYS A 5 3.13 -4.38 -20.35
CA LYS A 5 4.33 -3.58 -20.07
C LYS A 5 4.70 -3.72 -18.60
N THR A 6 5.97 -4.02 -18.35
CA THR A 6 6.50 -4.14 -16.99
C THR A 6 6.87 -2.76 -16.44
N VAL A 7 6.54 -2.49 -15.18
CA VAL A 7 6.84 -1.24 -14.48
C VAL A 7 7.63 -1.55 -13.21
N ALA A 8 8.87 -1.05 -13.13
CA ALA A 8 9.66 -1.12 -11.90
C ALA A 8 9.25 0.01 -10.95
N ILE A 9 8.98 -0.35 -9.69
CA ILE A 9 8.59 0.56 -8.61
C ILE A 9 9.65 0.45 -7.52
N ILE A 10 10.32 1.55 -7.21
CA ILE A 10 11.39 1.58 -6.20
C ILE A 10 10.80 2.09 -4.88
N GLY A 11 10.70 1.19 -3.91
CA GLY A 11 10.12 1.40 -2.59
C GLY A 11 8.73 0.77 -2.45
N ALA A 12 8.50 0.06 -1.36
CA ALA A 12 7.22 -0.49 -0.91
C ALA A 12 6.67 0.30 0.29
N GLY A 13 6.89 1.62 0.31
CA GLY A 13 6.20 2.56 1.21
C GLY A 13 4.78 2.89 0.72
N PRO A 14 4.07 3.82 1.40
CA PRO A 14 2.68 4.18 1.05
C PRO A 14 2.48 4.50 -0.45
N VAL A 15 3.32 5.37 -1.00
CA VAL A 15 3.23 5.79 -2.41
C VAL A 15 3.60 4.65 -3.36
N GLY A 16 4.58 3.83 -2.99
CA GLY A 16 5.00 2.68 -3.80
C GLY A 16 3.90 1.65 -3.94
N LEU A 17 3.24 1.28 -2.83
CA LEU A 17 2.11 0.35 -2.86
C LEU A 17 0.90 0.91 -3.60
N ALA A 18 0.61 2.21 -3.45
CA ALA A 18 -0.43 2.88 -4.24
C ALA A 18 -0.10 2.80 -5.74
N ALA A 19 1.13 3.10 -6.14
CA ALA A 19 1.57 2.97 -7.52
C ALA A 19 1.40 1.53 -8.04
N THR A 20 1.75 0.52 -7.24
CA THR A 20 1.57 -0.91 -7.59
C THR A 20 0.10 -1.23 -7.85
N ALA A 21 -0.81 -0.77 -6.98
CA ALA A 21 -2.25 -0.95 -7.18
C ALA A 21 -2.72 -0.31 -8.50
N HIS A 22 -2.29 0.92 -8.78
CA HIS A 22 -2.59 1.64 -10.02
C HIS A 22 -2.03 0.94 -11.27
N VAL A 23 -0.83 0.36 -11.21
CA VAL A 23 -0.22 -0.40 -12.31
C VAL A 23 -1.05 -1.65 -12.62
N LEU A 24 -1.47 -2.39 -11.59
CA LEU A 24 -2.32 -3.58 -11.74
C LEU A 24 -3.69 -3.24 -12.33
N GLU A 25 -4.34 -2.17 -11.87
CA GLU A 25 -5.63 -1.72 -12.43
C GLU A 25 -5.56 -1.38 -13.92
N ARG A 26 -4.38 -1.01 -14.41
CA ARG A 26 -4.13 -0.69 -15.83
C ARG A 26 -3.75 -1.93 -16.66
N GLY A 27 -3.76 -3.13 -16.07
CA GLY A 27 -3.37 -4.36 -16.74
C GLY A 27 -1.87 -4.45 -17.06
N LEU A 28 -1.05 -3.71 -16.30
CA LEU A 28 0.41 -3.73 -16.40
C LEU A 28 1.01 -4.64 -15.31
N THR A 29 2.26 -5.04 -15.48
CA THR A 29 2.95 -5.93 -14.53
C THR A 29 3.92 -5.14 -13.66
N PRO A 30 3.67 -4.96 -12.36
CA PRO A 30 4.62 -4.31 -11.46
C PRO A 30 5.73 -5.27 -11.02
N ILE A 31 6.91 -4.69 -10.78
CA ILE A 31 7.99 -5.27 -9.98
C ILE A 31 8.34 -4.23 -8.92
N VAL A 32 8.14 -4.55 -7.64
CA VAL A 32 8.45 -3.66 -6.53
C VAL A 32 9.78 -4.06 -5.90
N LEU A 33 10.62 -3.08 -5.61
CA LEU A 33 11.91 -3.28 -4.96
C LEU A 33 11.96 -2.44 -3.68
N GLU A 34 11.94 -3.07 -2.51
CA GLU A 34 12.05 -2.42 -1.21
C GLU A 34 13.46 -2.60 -0.63
N ALA A 35 13.97 -1.57 0.04
CA ALA A 35 15.28 -1.61 0.66
C ALA A 35 15.27 -2.36 2.02
N GLY A 36 14.16 -2.31 2.74
CA GLY A 36 13.96 -3.04 3.98
C GLY A 36 13.32 -4.42 3.81
N ASP A 37 13.23 -5.17 4.92
CA ASP A 37 12.75 -6.55 4.91
C ASP A 37 11.24 -6.72 4.64
N THR A 38 10.46 -5.63 4.77
CA THR A 38 8.99 -5.66 4.67
C THR A 38 8.44 -4.37 4.10
N ALA A 39 7.30 -4.42 3.40
CA ALA A 39 6.57 -3.24 2.97
C ALA A 39 6.28 -2.27 4.14
N GLY A 40 6.49 -0.98 3.93
CA GLY A 40 6.38 0.04 4.98
C GLY A 40 7.55 0.04 5.98
N HIS A 41 8.72 -0.49 5.60
CA HIS A 41 9.91 -0.55 6.48
C HIS A 41 10.24 0.81 7.12
N SER A 42 10.40 1.87 6.30
CA SER A 42 10.73 3.21 6.82
C SER A 42 9.66 3.77 7.75
N VAL A 43 8.37 3.48 7.50
CA VAL A 43 7.26 3.93 8.36
C VAL A 43 7.36 3.33 9.76
N ARG A 44 7.74 2.04 9.85
CA ARG A 44 7.91 1.35 11.15
C ARG A 44 8.98 2.00 12.02
N GLN A 45 10.01 2.62 11.44
CA GLN A 45 11.08 3.28 12.19
C GLN A 45 10.58 4.49 13.00
N TRP A 46 9.50 5.13 12.54
CA TRP A 46 8.84 6.24 13.24
C TRP A 46 7.39 5.91 13.61
N GLY A 47 7.07 4.62 13.81
CA GLY A 47 5.69 4.16 14.02
C GLY A 47 4.93 4.84 15.16
N HIS A 48 5.64 5.40 16.15
CA HIS A 48 5.06 6.14 17.27
C HIS A 48 4.55 7.56 16.90
N VAL A 49 4.91 8.08 15.73
CA VAL A 49 4.53 9.43 15.30
C VAL A 49 3.10 9.42 14.77
N GLN A 50 2.26 10.32 15.28
CA GLN A 50 0.93 10.58 14.72
C GLN A 50 1.03 11.39 13.43
N LEU A 51 0.30 10.98 12.40
CA LEU A 51 0.20 11.70 11.14
C LEU A 51 -0.62 12.99 11.32
N PHE A 52 -0.34 13.98 10.48
CA PHE A 52 -1.07 15.26 10.46
C PHE A 52 -2.34 15.24 9.61
N SER A 53 -2.67 14.10 9.01
CA SER A 53 -3.83 13.88 8.14
C SER A 53 -4.70 12.75 8.70
N PRO A 54 -6.04 12.87 8.65
CA PRO A 54 -6.94 11.77 8.95
C PRO A 54 -6.91 10.67 7.88
N TRP A 55 -7.47 9.50 8.19
CA TRP A 55 -7.46 8.31 7.31
C TRP A 55 -7.99 8.57 5.90
N GLU A 56 -9.00 9.42 5.74
CA GLU A 56 -9.58 9.76 4.42
C GLU A 56 -8.54 10.28 3.41
N TYR A 57 -7.44 10.88 3.87
CA TYR A 57 -6.36 11.39 3.02
C TYR A 57 -5.13 10.48 2.97
N ASN A 58 -5.07 9.44 3.81
CA ASN A 58 -3.92 8.52 3.88
C ASN A 58 -4.14 7.22 3.10
N ILE A 59 -5.35 6.96 2.61
CA ILE A 59 -5.70 5.75 1.88
C ILE A 59 -5.89 6.10 0.40
N ASP A 60 -5.06 5.52 -0.47
CA ASP A 60 -5.26 5.62 -1.91
C ASP A 60 -6.49 4.80 -2.36
N GLY A 61 -7.26 5.34 -3.31
CA GLY A 61 -8.49 4.71 -3.79
C GLY A 61 -8.30 3.39 -4.54
N ALA A 62 -7.20 3.21 -5.29
CA ALA A 62 -6.92 1.93 -5.96
C ALA A 62 -6.52 0.86 -4.94
N ALA A 63 -5.69 1.23 -3.96
CA ALA A 63 -5.35 0.36 -2.85
C ALA A 63 -6.60 -0.06 -2.05
N ALA A 64 -7.51 0.89 -1.76
CA ALA A 64 -8.76 0.60 -1.06
C ALA A 64 -9.65 -0.40 -1.80
N ARG A 65 -9.74 -0.32 -3.13
CA ARG A 65 -10.51 -1.29 -3.94
C ARG A 65 -9.92 -2.71 -3.86
N LEU A 66 -8.60 -2.84 -3.87
CA LEU A 66 -7.94 -4.14 -3.70
C LEU A 66 -8.17 -4.71 -2.30
N LEU A 67 -8.07 -3.88 -1.27
CA LEU A 67 -8.36 -4.26 0.11
C LEU A 67 -9.84 -4.65 0.31
N ALA A 68 -10.77 -3.92 -0.30
CA ALA A 68 -12.19 -4.23 -0.23
C ALA A 68 -12.50 -5.64 -0.79
N SER A 69 -11.77 -6.07 -1.83
CA SER A 69 -11.94 -7.41 -2.43
C SER A 69 -11.65 -8.57 -1.47
N ILE A 70 -10.90 -8.32 -0.40
CA ILE A 70 -10.56 -9.31 0.65
C ILE A 70 -11.32 -9.07 1.96
N GLY A 71 -12.37 -8.25 1.94
CA GLY A 71 -13.19 -7.96 3.12
C GLY A 71 -12.49 -7.08 4.16
N TRP A 72 -11.51 -6.27 3.76
CA TRP A 72 -10.82 -5.34 4.66
C TRP A 72 -11.79 -4.33 5.29
N ASN A 73 -11.71 -4.18 6.61
CA ASN A 73 -12.49 -3.19 7.34
C ASN A 73 -11.72 -1.87 7.41
N SER A 74 -12.16 -0.88 6.62
CA SER A 74 -11.53 0.43 6.59
C SER A 74 -11.61 1.11 7.98
N PRO A 75 -10.55 1.81 8.41
CA PRO A 75 -10.61 2.70 9.57
C PRO A 75 -11.66 3.81 9.43
N GLU A 76 -12.10 4.35 10.57
CA GLU A 76 -12.95 5.54 10.62
C GLU A 76 -12.26 6.73 9.92
N PRO A 77 -12.90 7.38 8.93
CA PRO A 77 -12.22 8.30 8.03
C PRO A 77 -11.59 9.52 8.69
N ASP A 78 -12.17 10.01 9.79
CA ASP A 78 -11.80 11.25 10.50
C ASP A 78 -10.73 11.06 11.59
N GLN A 79 -10.34 9.81 11.88
CA GLN A 79 -9.29 9.50 12.85
C GLN A 79 -7.89 9.71 12.27
N TYR A 80 -6.95 10.14 13.12
CA TYR A 80 -5.56 10.40 12.78
C TYR A 80 -4.68 9.22 13.20
N PRO A 81 -4.14 8.44 12.24
CA PRO A 81 -3.32 7.29 12.58
C PRO A 81 -1.92 7.67 13.05
N THR A 82 -1.33 6.80 13.84
CA THR A 82 0.12 6.69 14.02
C THR A 82 0.76 5.98 12.83
N GLY A 83 2.08 6.09 12.69
CA GLY A 83 2.83 5.33 11.69
C GLY A 83 2.64 3.81 11.83
N SER A 84 2.57 3.30 13.06
CA SER A 84 2.28 1.88 13.32
C SER A 84 0.89 1.49 12.85
N GLU A 85 -0.13 2.32 13.12
CA GLU A 85 -1.48 2.05 12.64
C GLU A 85 -1.59 2.12 11.12
N LEU A 86 -0.91 3.08 10.47
CA LEU A 86 -0.82 3.17 9.01
C LEU A 86 -0.28 1.86 8.42
N VAL A 87 0.75 1.32 9.04
CA VAL A 87 1.36 0.06 8.66
C VAL A 87 0.40 -1.11 8.86
N GLU A 88 -0.04 -1.33 10.10
CA GLU A 88 -0.75 -2.54 10.51
C GLU A 88 -2.13 -2.63 9.89
N ARG A 89 -2.82 -1.49 9.77
CA ARG A 89 -4.21 -1.44 9.33
C ARG A 89 -4.34 -1.22 7.83
N TYR A 90 -3.31 -0.70 7.14
CA TYR A 90 -3.40 -0.38 5.72
C TYR A 90 -2.27 -0.99 4.87
N LEU A 91 -1.00 -0.65 5.12
CA LEU A 91 0.10 -1.04 4.21
C LEU A 91 0.39 -2.55 4.23
N GLU A 92 0.43 -3.14 5.43
CA GLU A 92 0.71 -4.57 5.60
C GLU A 92 -0.37 -5.48 5.00
N PRO A 93 -1.67 -5.32 5.28
CA PRO A 93 -2.69 -6.13 4.61
C PRO A 93 -2.72 -5.90 3.11
N LEU A 94 -2.45 -4.68 2.64
CA LEU A 94 -2.36 -4.37 1.21
C LEU A 94 -1.23 -5.18 0.56
N ALA A 95 -0.04 -5.18 1.16
CA ALA A 95 1.14 -5.86 0.64
C ALA A 95 1.08 -7.39 0.76
N THR A 96 0.40 -7.93 1.78
CA THR A 96 0.50 -9.37 2.12
C THR A 96 -0.77 -10.17 1.83
N LYS A 97 -1.94 -9.54 1.78
CA LYS A 97 -3.24 -10.23 1.66
C LYS A 97 -3.96 -9.95 0.35
N THR A 98 -3.44 -9.05 -0.48
CA THR A 98 -3.98 -8.80 -1.83
C THR A 98 -3.07 -9.39 -2.89
N VAL A 99 -3.46 -9.24 -4.16
CA VAL A 99 -2.63 -9.66 -5.31
C VAL A 99 -1.24 -8.99 -5.34
N LEU A 100 -1.04 -7.86 -4.64
CA LEU A 100 0.26 -7.19 -4.54
C LEU A 100 1.35 -8.10 -3.97
N ALA A 101 1.00 -9.09 -3.15
CA ALA A 101 1.95 -10.03 -2.55
C ALA A 101 2.77 -10.81 -3.59
N ASN A 102 2.30 -10.92 -4.83
CA ASN A 102 3.02 -11.59 -5.91
C ASN A 102 4.06 -10.69 -6.61
N HIS A 103 4.18 -9.43 -6.20
CA HIS A 103 4.95 -8.40 -6.91
C HIS A 103 5.94 -7.63 -6.01
N ILE A 104 5.96 -7.92 -4.71
CA ILE A 104 6.77 -7.24 -3.68
C ILE A 104 7.90 -8.16 -3.22
#